data_AF-A0A530QXN0-F1
#
_entry.id   AF-A0A530QXN0-F1
#
_cell.length_a   1.000
_cell.length_b   1.000
_cell.length_c   1.000
_cell.angle_alpha   90.00
_cell.angle_beta   90.00
_cell.angle_gamma   90.00
#
_symmetry.space_group_name_H-M   'P 1'
#
loop_
_entity.id
_entity.type
_entity.pdbx_description
1 polymer ?
#
loop_
_entity_poly.entity_id
_entity_poly.type
_entity_poly.pdbx_seq_one_letter_code
_entity_poly.pdbx_strand_id
1 'polypeptide(L)'
;MKKLLLGAAFLALMSSSALAAKIGVSMALFDDNFLTVLRNGMIEQAKGMDGVELQVEDAQNDVAKQLDQIKNFVASGVDAIIVNPVDTSATQAMSDAAAAANVPLVYVNREPVNVDTLPDNQAFVASNEVESGTLET
;
A
#
# COMPACT_ATOMS: atom_id res chain seq x y z
N MET A 1 -9.48 -43.38 28.34
CA MET A 1 -9.32 -41.95 28.70
C MET A 1 -8.05 -41.31 28.14
N LYS A 2 -6.87 -41.96 28.17
CA LYS A 2 -5.63 -41.39 27.60
C LYS A 2 -5.63 -41.23 26.06
N LYS A 3 -6.38 -42.06 25.33
CA LYS A 3 -6.49 -41.97 23.85
C LYS A 3 -7.43 -40.86 23.34
N LEU A 4 -8.32 -40.34 24.20
CA LEU A 4 -9.21 -39.22 23.87
C LEU A 4 -8.54 -37.85 24.04
N LEU A 5 -7.54 -37.76 24.92
CA LEU A 5 -6.82 -36.52 25.20
C LEU A 5 -5.82 -36.14 24.09
N LEU A 6 -5.27 -37.11 23.34
CA LEU A 6 -4.39 -36.84 22.21
C LEU A 6 -5.14 -36.30 20.96
N GLY A 7 -6.41 -36.68 20.76
CA GLY A 7 -7.19 -36.22 19.62
C GLY A 7 -7.66 -34.76 19.73
N ALA A 8 -7.95 -34.30 20.96
CA ALA A 8 -8.37 -32.92 21.21
C ALA A 8 -7.24 -31.89 21.02
N ALA A 9 -5.98 -32.27 21.29
CA ALA A 9 -4.83 -31.39 21.12
C ALA A 9 -4.49 -31.13 19.64
N PHE A 10 -4.79 -32.08 18.75
CA PHE A 10 -4.53 -31.93 17.31
C PHE A 10 -5.58 -31.04 16.61
N LEU A 11 -6.82 -31.01 17.12
CA LEU A 11 -7.88 -30.14 16.61
C LEU A 11 -7.70 -28.66 17.01
N ALA A 12 -7.03 -28.37 18.12
CA ALA A 12 -6.75 -27.00 18.55
C ALA A 12 -5.70 -26.29 17.65
N LEU A 13 -4.82 -27.06 17.00
CA LEU A 13 -3.80 -26.57 16.06
C LEU A 13 -4.34 -26.27 14.66
N MET A 14 -5.58 -26.65 14.35
CA MET A 14 -6.24 -26.38 13.07
C MET A 14 -7.01 -25.05 13.08
N SER A 15 -6.73 -24.19 14.06
CA SER A 15 -7.17 -22.80 14.03
C SER A 15 -6.40 -22.12 12.91
N SER A 16 -6.92 -22.20 11.68
CA SER A 16 -6.42 -21.44 10.54
C SER A 16 -6.43 -19.98 10.94
N SER A 17 -5.25 -19.41 11.23
CA SER A 17 -5.12 -17.96 11.31
C SER A 17 -5.64 -17.44 9.98
N ALA A 18 -6.72 -16.66 9.99
CA ALA A 18 -7.08 -15.89 8.82
C ALA A 18 -5.84 -15.04 8.48
N LEU A 19 -5.16 -15.38 7.39
CA LEU A 19 -3.99 -14.63 6.92
C LEU A 19 -4.54 -13.29 6.45
N ALA A 20 -4.37 -12.26 7.27
CA ALA A 20 -4.68 -10.90 6.86
C ALA A 20 -3.66 -10.46 5.80
N ALA A 21 -4.15 -9.93 4.69
CA ALA A 21 -3.33 -9.28 3.68
C ALA A 21 -2.72 -8.01 4.28
N LYS A 22 -1.40 -7.91 4.24
CA LYS A 22 -0.65 -6.75 4.75
C LYS A 22 -0.34 -5.82 3.60
N ILE A 23 -0.80 -4.58 3.69
CA ILE A 23 -0.61 -3.56 2.67
C ILE A 23 0.22 -2.42 3.25
N GLY A 24 1.37 -2.14 2.66
CA GLY A 24 2.18 -0.97 2.98
C GLY A 24 1.61 0.27 2.28
N VAL A 25 1.41 1.36 3.01
CA VAL A 25 0.92 2.64 2.47
C VAL A 25 1.95 3.72 2.76
N SER A 26 2.64 4.23 1.75
CA SER A 26 3.56 5.35 1.92
C SER A 26 2.94 6.64 1.39
N MET A 27 2.76 7.62 2.29
CA MET A 27 2.17 8.92 1.96
C MET A 27 3.26 9.98 1.86
N ALA A 28 3.13 10.92 0.92
CA ALA A 28 4.10 11.99 0.73
C ALA A 28 4.28 12.86 1.98
N LEU A 29 3.18 13.27 2.61
CA LEU A 29 3.18 14.12 3.79
C LEU A 29 1.91 13.94 4.60
N PHE A 30 2.02 13.75 5.91
CA PHE A 30 0.84 13.56 6.77
C PHE A 30 0.07 14.84 7.09
N ASP A 31 0.73 16.00 7.06
CA ASP A 31 0.17 17.31 7.42
C ASP A 31 -0.41 18.07 6.21
N ASP A 32 -0.59 17.38 5.07
CA ASP A 32 -1.37 17.90 3.96
C ASP A 32 -2.87 17.60 4.19
N ASN A 33 -3.72 18.62 4.01
CA ASN A 33 -5.16 18.52 4.27
C ASN A 33 -5.84 17.47 3.38
N PHE A 34 -5.55 17.48 2.08
CA PHE A 34 -6.18 16.55 1.15
C PHE A 34 -5.64 15.13 1.34
N LEU A 35 -4.33 14.99 1.52
CA LEU A 35 -3.73 13.68 1.78
C LEU A 35 -4.18 13.09 3.12
N THR A 36 -4.53 13.92 4.11
CA THR A 36 -5.18 13.46 5.34
C THR A 36 -6.55 12.84 5.08
N VAL A 37 -7.38 13.47 4.24
CA VAL A 37 -8.68 12.91 3.84
C VAL A 37 -8.49 11.58 3.10
N LEU A 38 -7.57 11.55 2.13
CA LEU A 38 -7.25 10.35 1.36
C LEU A 38 -6.77 9.20 2.26
N ARG A 39 -5.80 9.46 3.16
CA ARG A 39 -5.27 8.49 4.13
C ARG A 39 -6.37 7.97 5.05
N ASN A 40 -7.20 8.86 5.60
CA ASN A 40 -8.26 8.47 6.51
C ASN A 40 -9.33 7.62 5.81
N GLY A 41 -9.67 7.93 4.55
CA GLY A 41 -10.57 7.13 3.75
C GLY A 41 -10.04 5.70 3.52
N MET A 42 -8.75 5.54 3.23
CA MET A 42 -8.13 4.21 3.12
C MET A 42 -8.18 3.44 4.45
N ILE A 43 -7.87 4.11 5.58
CA ILE A 43 -7.93 3.49 6.91
C ILE A 43 -9.35 3.07 7.28
N GLU A 44 -10.35 3.90 6.99
CA GLU A 44 -11.74 3.60 7.26
C GLU A 44 -12.24 2.42 6.42
N GLN A 45 -11.90 2.39 5.13
CA GLN A 45 -12.23 1.28 4.25
C GLN A 45 -11.62 -0.04 4.75
N ALA A 46 -10.33 -0.04 5.12
CA ALA A 46 -9.66 -1.23 5.61
C ALA A 46 -10.26 -1.77 6.92
N LYS A 47 -10.72 -0.90 7.82
CA LYS A 47 -11.42 -1.32 9.06
C LYS A 47 -12.72 -2.10 8.79
N GLY A 48 -13.37 -1.84 7.65
CA GLY A 48 -14.56 -2.55 7.21
C GLY A 48 -14.27 -3.85 6.46
N MET A 49 -13.01 -4.21 6.23
CA MET A 49 -12.60 -5.39 5.47
C MET A 49 -12.00 -6.44 6.41
N ASP A 50 -12.60 -7.63 6.43
CA ASP A 50 -12.00 -8.76 7.13
C ASP A 50 -10.70 -9.19 6.44
N GLY A 51 -9.62 -9.34 7.22
CA GLY A 51 -8.35 -9.85 6.72
C GLY A 51 -7.56 -8.84 5.88
N VAL A 52 -7.68 -7.53 6.14
CA VAL A 52 -6.79 -6.50 5.58
C VAL A 52 -6.16 -5.70 6.71
N GLU A 53 -4.84 -5.54 6.68
CA GLU A 53 -4.06 -4.73 7.61
C GLU A 53 -3.26 -3.68 6.82
N LEU A 54 -3.37 -2.41 7.20
CA LEU A 54 -2.58 -1.33 6.61
C LEU A 54 -1.42 -0.94 7.53
N GLN A 55 -0.20 -0.94 7.00
CA GLN A 55 0.94 -0.26 7.60
C GLN A 55 1.14 1.09 6.89
N VAL A 56 0.75 2.18 7.55
CA VAL A 56 0.82 3.52 6.96
C VAL A 56 2.05 4.29 7.47
N GLU A 57 2.86 4.79 6.54
CA GLU A 57 4.11 5.50 6.81
C GLU A 57 4.10 6.91 6.20
N ASP A 58 4.73 7.86 6.90
CA ASP A 58 4.88 9.26 6.47
C ASP A 58 6.27 9.50 5.87
N ALA A 59 6.35 9.85 4.59
CA ALA A 59 7.60 10.18 3.91
C ALA A 59 8.15 11.57 4.29
N GLN A 60 7.36 12.43 4.95
CA GLN A 60 7.80 13.77 5.39
C GLN A 60 8.38 14.62 4.26
N ASN A 61 7.81 14.48 3.06
CA ASN A 61 8.25 15.15 1.84
C ASN A 61 9.71 14.85 1.44
N ASP A 62 10.25 13.70 1.86
CA ASP A 62 11.58 13.21 1.54
C ASP A 62 11.50 11.99 0.61
N VAL A 63 12.03 12.15 -0.61
CA VAL A 63 12.03 11.11 -1.65
C VAL A 63 12.88 9.90 -1.27
N ALA A 64 14.04 10.13 -0.63
CA ALA A 64 14.94 9.04 -0.24
C ALA A 64 14.30 8.20 0.87
N LYS A 65 13.70 8.87 1.87
CA LYS A 65 12.92 8.22 2.92
C LYS A 65 11.76 7.42 2.32
N GLN A 66 11.05 7.98 1.34
CA GLN A 66 9.95 7.28 0.69
C GLN A 66 10.39 6.01 -0.02
N LEU A 67 11.50 6.09 -0.76
CA LEU A 67 12.07 4.92 -1.43
C LEU A 67 12.51 3.85 -0.42
N ASP A 68 13.07 4.26 0.72
CA ASP A 68 13.46 3.33 1.78
C ASP A 68 12.23 2.69 2.47
N GLN A 69 11.13 3.42 2.65
CA GLN A 69 9.86 2.83 3.12
C GLN A 69 9.37 1.72 2.17
N ILE A 70 9.41 1.95 0.86
CA ILE A 70 9.01 0.94 -0.15
C ILE A 70 9.89 -0.30 -0.05
N LYS A 71 11.22 -0.13 0.03
CA LYS A 71 12.15 -1.25 0.23
C LYS A 71 11.89 -1.99 1.55
N ASN A 72 11.54 -1.27 2.61
CA ASN A 72 11.22 -1.87 3.91
C ASN A 72 9.91 -2.67 3.86
N PHE A 73 8.89 -2.17 3.16
CA PHE A 73 7.66 -2.93 2.93
C PHE A 73 7.94 -4.22 2.15
N VAL A 74 8.71 -4.12 1.06
CA VAL A 74 9.17 -5.28 0.29
C VAL A 74 9.93 -6.28 1.17
N ALA A 75 10.89 -5.81 1.96
CA ALA A 75 11.67 -6.66 2.87
C ALA A 75 10.83 -7.29 3.98
N SER A 76 9.75 -6.61 4.40
CA SER A 76 8.80 -7.10 5.39
C SER A 76 7.77 -8.09 4.81
N GLY A 77 7.78 -8.31 3.49
CA GLY A 77 6.90 -9.24 2.81
C GLY A 77 5.43 -8.80 2.82
N VAL A 78 5.17 -7.51 2.62
CA VAL A 78 3.78 -7.05 2.38
C VAL A 78 3.23 -7.66 1.10
N ASP A 79 1.92 -7.85 1.05
CA ASP A 79 1.22 -8.42 -0.11
C ASP A 79 1.01 -7.40 -1.23
N ALA A 80 0.98 -6.10 -0.90
CA ALA A 80 0.90 -5.00 -1.85
C ALA A 80 1.39 -3.67 -1.24
N ILE A 81 1.68 -2.70 -2.11
CA ILE A 81 2.06 -1.34 -1.72
C ILE A 81 1.11 -0.33 -2.35
N ILE A 82 0.72 0.68 -1.59
CA ILE A 82 0.08 1.90 -2.08
C ILE A 82 1.04 3.07 -1.85
N VAL A 83 1.24 3.92 -2.84
CA VAL A 83 2.12 5.08 -2.71
C VAL A 83 1.45 6.36 -3.22
N ASN A 84 1.45 7.38 -2.39
CA ASN A 84 1.29 8.76 -2.83
C ASN A 84 2.69 9.39 -2.93
N PRO A 85 3.27 9.55 -4.13
CA PRO A 85 4.67 9.90 -4.29
C PRO A 85 4.97 11.34 -3.87
N VAL A 86 6.10 11.56 -3.19
CA VAL A 86 6.64 12.88 -2.86
C VAL A 86 6.96 13.66 -4.15
N ASP A 87 7.68 13.01 -5.07
CA ASP A 87 8.12 13.56 -6.36
C ASP A 87 7.84 12.54 -7.46
N THR A 88 7.12 12.95 -8.50
CA THR A 88 6.72 12.07 -9.60
C THR A 88 7.90 11.66 -10.48
N SER A 89 8.97 12.46 -10.55
CA SER A 89 10.19 12.12 -11.30
C SER A 89 10.97 10.95 -10.70
N ALA A 90 10.78 10.67 -9.40
CA ALA A 90 11.42 9.57 -8.69
C ALA A 90 10.63 8.25 -8.73
N THR A 91 9.45 8.24 -9.35
CA THR A 91 8.53 7.10 -9.29
C THR A 91 9.05 5.86 -10.00
N GLN A 92 9.90 5.99 -11.03
CA GLN A 92 10.50 4.84 -11.70
C GLN A 92 11.30 3.96 -10.73
N ALA A 93 12.13 4.55 -9.86
CA ALA A 93 12.92 3.79 -8.89
C ALA A 93 12.02 3.05 -7.86
N MET A 94 10.85 3.62 -7.56
CA MET A 94 9.85 2.98 -6.70
C MET A 94 9.16 1.82 -7.41
N SER A 95 8.77 2.00 -8.68
CA SER A 95 8.22 0.94 -9.54
C SER A 95 9.20 -0.23 -9.63
N ASP A 96 10.47 0.04 -9.89
CA ASP A 96 11.53 -0.96 -10.06
C ASP A 96 11.76 -1.75 -8.76
N ALA A 97 11.77 -1.07 -7.61
CA ALA A 97 11.95 -1.71 -6.30
C ALA A 97 10.84 -2.72 -5.98
N ALA A 98 9.58 -2.37 -6.27
CA ALA A 98 8.44 -3.26 -6.06
C ALA A 98 8.42 -4.41 -7.09
N ALA A 99 8.67 -4.09 -8.37
CA ALA A 99 8.69 -5.07 -9.46
C ALA A 99 9.79 -6.13 -9.27
N ALA A 100 10.98 -5.73 -8.82
CA ALA A 100 12.09 -6.65 -8.56
C ALA A 100 11.76 -7.72 -7.49
N ALA A 101 10.83 -7.41 -6.58
CA ALA A 101 10.34 -8.34 -5.58
C ALA A 101 8.97 -8.96 -5.92
N ASN A 102 8.44 -8.68 -7.11
CA ASN A 102 7.11 -9.10 -7.54
C ASN A 102 5.98 -8.67 -6.58
N VAL A 103 6.13 -7.52 -5.93
CA VAL A 103 5.10 -6.93 -5.05
C VAL A 103 4.26 -5.96 -5.89
N PRO A 104 2.92 -6.11 -5.94
CA PRO A 104 2.04 -5.16 -6.60
C PRO A 104 2.13 -3.76 -5.99
N LEU A 105 2.07 -2.72 -6.83
CA LEU A 105 2.17 -1.34 -6.38
C LEU A 105 1.11 -0.45 -7.04
N VAL A 106 0.36 0.31 -6.24
CA VAL A 106 -0.66 1.26 -6.73
C VAL A 106 -0.26 2.68 -6.38
N TYR A 107 -0.08 3.52 -7.39
CA TYR A 107 0.06 4.96 -7.22
C TYR A 107 -1.31 5.60 -6.97
N VAL A 108 -1.36 6.57 -6.05
CA VAL A 108 -2.58 7.34 -5.79
C VAL A 108 -2.33 8.85 -5.82
N ASN A 109 -3.31 9.58 -6.36
CA ASN A 109 -3.40 11.05 -6.40
C ASN A 109 -2.33 11.79 -7.23
N ARG A 110 -1.09 11.28 -7.32
CA ARG A 110 -0.01 11.90 -8.10
C ARG A 110 0.47 10.92 -9.15
N GLU A 111 0.38 11.33 -10.42
CA GLU A 111 0.67 10.49 -11.58
C GLU A 111 2.17 10.12 -11.65
N PRO A 112 2.52 8.82 -11.75
CA PRO A 112 3.90 8.41 -11.92
C PRO A 112 4.41 8.77 -13.32
N VAL A 113 5.71 9.06 -13.44
CA VAL A 113 6.33 9.48 -14.72
C VAL A 113 6.23 8.41 -15.81
N ASN A 114 6.08 7.16 -15.41
CA ASN A 114 6.02 5.99 -16.27
C ASN A 114 4.61 5.41 -16.42
N VAL A 115 3.55 6.22 -16.21
CA VAL A 115 2.14 5.77 -16.23
C VAL A 115 1.79 4.93 -17.47
N ASP A 116 2.29 5.31 -18.64
CA ASP A 116 2.04 4.62 -19.92
C ASP A 116 2.81 3.29 -20.07
N THR A 117 3.72 3.00 -19.15
CA THR A 117 4.66 1.87 -19.21
C THR A 117 4.75 1.13 -17.87
N LEU A 118 3.74 1.27 -17.02
CA LEU A 118 3.66 0.55 -15.76
C LEU A 118 3.70 -0.97 -16.00
N PRO A 119 4.41 -1.74 -15.16
CA PRO A 119 4.31 -3.20 -15.17
C PRO A 119 2.88 -3.68 -14.93
N ASP A 120 2.53 -4.89 -15.41
CA ASP A 120 1.18 -5.46 -15.31
C ASP A 120 0.60 -5.53 -13.88
N ASN A 121 1.47 -5.60 -12.87
CA ASN A 121 1.09 -5.64 -11.46
C ASN A 121 1.13 -4.26 -10.79
N GLN A 122 1.16 -3.17 -11.57
CA GLN A 122 1.15 -1.81 -11.08
C GLN A 122 0.02 -1.00 -11.71
N ALA A 123 -0.50 -0.04 -10.96
CA ALA A 123 -1.62 0.78 -11.39
C ALA A 123 -1.53 2.20 -10.86
N PHE A 124 -2.32 3.10 -11.44
CA PHE A 124 -2.49 4.47 -10.99
C PHE A 124 -3.97 4.77 -10.78
N VAL A 125 -4.31 5.39 -9.65
CA VAL A 125 -5.67 5.79 -9.29
C VAL A 125 -5.66 7.26 -8.88
N ALA A 126 -6.30 8.11 -9.68
CA ALA A 126 -6.49 9.53 -9.38
C ALA A 126 -7.71 10.10 -10.10
N SER A 127 -7.92 11.40 -9.93
CA SER A 127 -8.91 12.17 -10.68
C SER A 127 -8.42 12.47 -12.11
N ASN A 128 -9.33 12.93 -12.97
CA ASN A 128 -8.95 13.57 -14.23
C ASN A 128 -8.57 15.03 -13.97
N GLU A 129 -7.28 15.30 -13.79
CA GLU A 129 -6.80 16.63 -13.40
C GLU A 129 -6.97 17.70 -14.50
N VAL A 130 -7.11 17.29 -15.77
CA VAL A 130 -7.43 18.23 -16.85
C VAL A 130 -8.84 18.77 -16.68
N GLU A 131 -9.78 17.92 -16.29
CA GLU A 131 -11.17 18.33 -16.06
C GLU A 131 -11.28 19.24 -14.84
N SER A 132 -10.61 18.91 -13.72
CA SER A 132 -10.61 19.75 -12.52
C SER A 132 -10.10 21.17 -12.81
N GLY A 133 -9.03 21.30 -13.61
CA GLY A 133 -8.52 22.59 -14.06
C GLY A 133 -9.47 23.39 -14.96
N THR A 134 -10.44 22.76 -15.64
CA THR A 134 -11.45 23.47 -16.43
C THR A 134 -12.63 24.00 -15.61
N LEU A 135 -12.76 23.55 -14.35
CA LEU A 135 -13.85 23.93 -13.45
C LEU A 135 -13.49 25.11 -12.54
N GLU A 136 -12.25 25.61 -12.61
CA GLU A 136 -11.82 26.81 -11.89
C GLU A 136 -12.57 28.04 -12.46
N THR A 137 -13.43 28.65 -11.65
CA THR A 137 -14.21 29.86 -11.97
C THR A 137 -13.53 31.13 -11.49
#